data_AF-A0A9D4E5G2-F1
#
_entry.id   AF-A0A9D4E5G2-F1
#
_cell.length_a   1.000
_cell.length_b   1.000
_cell.length_c   1.000
_cell.angle_alpha   90.00
_cell.angle_beta   90.00
_cell.angle_gamma   90.00
#
_symmetry.space_group_name_H-M   'P 1'
#
loop_
_entity.id
_entity.type
_entity.pdbx_description
1 polymer ?
#
loop_
_entity_poly.entity_id
_entity_poly.type
_entity_poly.pdbx_seq_one_letter_code
_entity_poly.pdbx_strand_id
1 'polypeptide(L)'
;MGNIEVLDLSHNSITSLNQKSRERISSSISPKLSVILDGNPLSCAVCEDYEFIQWLLLDSTHVYNRKKLTCRNGHLENEQITNMTIKKLKDICDAPLKQRQLIITLSVLLPASILLAFVVLYKRVKLRKKKRRLEEATRRLEEATRKLQSGDGSYKYAVLLFFCDEDNKIAIDDIKKNLENALGRRITTERETS
;
A
#
# COMPACT_ATOMS: atom_id res chain seq x y z
N MET A 1 27.59 -5.64 54.79
CA MET A 1 27.90 -5.29 53.39
C MET A 1 28.41 -3.86 53.40
N GLY A 2 29.68 -3.64 53.02
CA GLY A 2 30.33 -2.33 53.16
C GLY A 2 29.71 -1.28 52.24
N ASN A 3 29.63 -0.04 52.73
CA ASN A 3 29.29 1.12 51.91
C ASN A 3 30.43 1.36 50.92
N ILE A 4 30.23 0.94 49.67
CA ILE A 4 31.14 1.28 48.58
C ILE A 4 30.87 2.75 48.23
N GLU A 5 31.86 3.61 48.50
CA GLU A 5 31.81 5.01 48.09
C GLU A 5 32.31 5.18 46.64
N VAL A 6 33.27 4.36 46.20
CA VAL A 6 33.81 4.39 44.83
C VAL A 6 33.81 2.99 44.24
N LEU A 7 33.13 2.82 43.11
CA LEU A 7 33.18 1.62 42.29
C LEU A 7 34.01 1.93 41.04
N ASP A 8 35.30 1.63 41.12
CA ASP A 8 36.21 1.81 40.00
C ASP A 8 36.17 0.59 39.07
N LEU A 9 35.66 0.81 37.85
CA LEU A 9 35.62 -0.18 36.79
C LEU A 9 36.43 0.28 35.58
N SER A 10 37.30 1.28 35.75
CA SER A 10 38.08 1.87 34.67
C SER A 10 39.05 0.86 34.04
N HIS A 11 39.42 1.10 32.78
CA HIS A 11 40.43 0.31 32.05
C HIS A 11 40.18 -1.20 32.01
N ASN A 12 38.91 -1.60 31.95
CA ASN A 12 38.50 -2.99 31.76
C ASN A 12 38.01 -3.20 30.31
N SER A 13 37.46 -4.39 30.06
CA SER A 13 36.86 -4.77 28.77
C SER A 13 35.33 -4.64 28.78
N ILE A 14 34.77 -3.68 29.53
CA ILE A 14 33.32 -3.50 29.63
C ILE A 14 32.81 -2.86 28.34
N THR A 15 31.88 -3.54 27.68
CA THR A 15 31.19 -3.00 26.51
C THR A 15 29.84 -2.38 26.88
N SER A 16 29.13 -2.98 27.84
CA SER A 16 27.82 -2.53 28.31
C SER A 16 27.55 -3.04 29.72
N LEU A 17 26.75 -2.29 30.48
CA LEU A 17 26.20 -2.74 31.77
C LEU A 17 24.78 -3.25 31.55
N ASN A 18 24.46 -4.44 32.04
CA ASN A 18 23.11 -4.98 31.97
C ASN A 18 22.11 -4.18 32.84
N GLN A 19 20.82 -4.37 32.59
CA GLN A 19 19.73 -3.68 33.28
C GLN A 19 19.84 -3.77 34.81
N LYS A 20 20.06 -4.98 35.35
CA LYS A 20 20.14 -5.20 36.80
C LYS A 20 21.28 -4.42 37.46
N SER A 21 22.43 -4.34 36.81
CA SER A 21 23.57 -3.54 37.28
C SER A 21 23.26 -2.05 37.26
N ARG A 22 22.66 -1.55 36.16
CA ARG A 22 22.26 -0.14 36.01
C ARG A 22 21.21 0.24 37.06
N GLU A 23 20.22 -0.60 37.30
CA GLU A 23 19.18 -0.39 38.31
C GLU A 23 19.79 -0.35 39.72
N ARG A 24 20.70 -1.26 40.06
CA ARG A 24 21.39 -1.24 41.36
C ARG A 24 22.22 0.02 41.58
N ILE A 25 22.88 0.51 40.54
CA ILE A 25 23.64 1.76 40.60
C ILE A 25 22.69 2.95 40.77
N SER A 26 21.59 2.98 40.01
CA SER A 26 20.63 4.09 40.00
C SER A 26 19.76 4.16 41.24
N SER A 27 19.46 3.00 41.85
CA SER A 27 18.68 2.88 43.09
C SER A 27 19.54 3.01 44.35
N SER A 28 20.86 3.19 44.20
CA SER A 28 21.74 3.40 45.34
C SER A 28 21.38 4.71 46.04
N ILE A 29 20.96 4.61 47.30
CA ILE A 29 20.61 5.77 48.14
C ILE A 29 21.88 6.55 48.55
N SER A 30 23.07 5.97 48.35
CA SER A 30 24.33 6.62 48.71
C SER A 30 24.64 7.76 47.73
N PRO A 31 24.54 9.04 48.15
CA PRO A 31 24.88 10.17 47.28
C PRO A 31 26.38 10.21 46.97
N LYS A 32 27.19 9.48 47.74
CA LYS A 32 28.64 9.39 47.58
C LYS A 32 29.07 8.33 46.57
N LEU A 33 28.18 7.44 46.14
CA LEU A 33 28.54 6.40 45.17
C LEU A 33 28.96 7.05 43.86
N SER A 34 30.22 6.84 43.49
CA SER A 34 30.80 7.24 42.21
C SER A 34 31.26 6.01 41.44
N VAL A 35 30.75 5.84 40.22
CA VAL A 35 31.09 4.74 39.31
C VAL A 35 32.01 5.29 38.23
N ILE A 36 33.20 4.71 38.08
CA ILE A 36 34.19 5.13 37.08
C ILE A 36 34.21 4.10 35.96
N LEU A 37 33.94 4.53 34.73
CA LEU A 37 33.88 3.68 33.53
C LEU A 37 34.93 4.05 32.47
N ASP A 38 35.80 5.02 32.76
CA ASP A 38 36.79 5.54 31.82
C ASP A 38 37.73 4.42 31.31
N GLY A 39 38.17 4.51 30.05
CA GLY A 39 39.10 3.55 29.47
C GLY A 39 38.50 2.18 29.09
N ASN A 40 37.18 2.02 29.15
CA ASN A 40 36.50 0.81 28.67
C ASN A 40 36.07 0.94 27.19
N PRO A 41 36.06 -0.17 26.42
CA PRO A 41 35.57 -0.19 25.04
C PRO A 41 34.04 -0.24 24.99
N LEU A 42 33.36 0.77 25.53
CA LEU A 42 31.89 0.85 25.55
C LEU A 42 31.32 0.71 24.14
N SER A 43 30.23 -0.03 23.96
CA SER A 43 29.60 -0.25 22.65
C SER A 43 28.43 0.70 22.43
N CYS A 44 28.31 1.24 21.21
CA CYS A 44 27.14 2.01 20.76
C CYS A 44 26.84 1.72 19.28
N ALA A 45 26.96 0.44 18.91
CA ALA A 45 26.88 -0.01 17.52
C ALA A 45 25.58 -0.77 17.21
N VAL A 46 25.01 -1.43 18.21
CA VAL A 46 23.88 -2.36 18.04
C VAL A 46 22.67 -1.91 18.86
N CYS A 47 21.48 -2.38 18.50
CA CYS A 47 20.25 -1.96 19.17
C CYS A 47 20.25 -2.29 20.67
N GLU A 48 20.91 -3.38 21.06
CA GLU A 48 21.06 -3.82 22.46
C GLU A 48 21.81 -2.81 23.33
N ASP A 49 22.63 -1.94 22.73
CA ASP A 49 23.34 -0.88 23.43
C ASP A 49 22.42 0.30 23.79
N TYR A 50 21.25 0.42 23.16
CA TYR A 50 20.35 1.58 23.27
C TYR A 50 20.04 1.94 24.72
N GLU A 51 19.58 0.97 25.52
CA GLU A 51 19.21 1.23 26.91
C GLU A 51 20.40 1.62 27.79
N PHE A 52 21.56 1.02 27.54
CA PHE A 52 22.78 1.34 28.30
C PHE A 52 23.27 2.75 27.99
N ILE A 53 23.32 3.12 26.71
CA ILE A 53 23.73 4.45 26.26
C ILE A 53 22.71 5.51 26.69
N GLN A 54 21.42 5.20 26.63
CA GLN A 54 20.36 6.07 27.12
C GLN A 54 20.50 6.32 28.63
N TRP A 55 20.69 5.26 29.41
CA TRP A 55 20.92 5.35 30.86
C TRP A 55 22.16 6.19 31.19
N LEU A 56 23.28 5.97 30.48
CA LEU A 56 24.50 6.76 30.65
C LEU A 56 24.26 8.26 30.46
N LEU A 57 23.47 8.62 29.45
CA LEU A 57 23.27 10.03 29.10
C LEU A 57 22.23 10.72 29.99
N LEU A 58 21.12 10.04 30.31
CA LEU A 58 19.95 10.64 30.94
C LEU A 58 19.86 10.38 32.45
N ASP A 59 20.21 9.18 32.91
CA ASP A 59 19.84 8.70 34.25
C ASP A 59 21.05 8.53 35.19
N SER A 60 22.27 8.49 34.64
CA SER A 60 23.47 8.17 35.41
C SER A 60 24.05 9.37 36.18
N THR A 61 23.43 9.69 37.33
CA THR A 61 23.94 10.72 38.26
C THR A 61 25.21 10.26 38.99
N HIS A 62 25.34 8.95 39.23
CA HIS A 62 26.47 8.33 39.92
C HIS A 62 27.69 8.06 39.05
N VAL A 63 27.61 8.24 37.72
CA VAL A 63 28.73 7.96 36.83
C VAL A 63 29.66 9.17 36.74
N TYR A 64 30.91 8.96 37.13
CA TYR A 64 31.95 9.97 37.07
C TYR A 64 32.21 10.38 35.61
N ASN A 65 32.33 11.69 35.37
CA ASN A 65 32.80 12.25 34.11
C ASN A 65 32.03 11.75 32.85
N ARG A 66 30.74 11.43 33.00
CA ARG A 66 29.89 10.81 31.95
C ARG A 66 29.95 11.52 30.59
N LYS A 67 30.15 12.84 30.57
CA LYS A 67 30.21 13.66 29.34
C LYS A 67 31.47 13.42 28.50
N LYS A 68 32.53 12.86 29.08
CA LYS A 68 33.78 12.54 28.38
C LYS A 68 33.88 11.06 27.98
N LEU A 69 32.89 10.24 28.35
CA LEU A 69 32.85 8.86 27.92
C LEU A 69 32.67 8.77 26.40
N THR A 70 33.45 7.88 25.81
CA THR A 70 33.38 7.53 24.39
C THR A 70 32.87 6.11 24.25
N CYS A 71 32.24 5.83 23.12
CA CYS A 71 31.80 4.50 22.76
C CYS A 71 32.27 4.17 21.34
N ARG A 72 32.38 2.88 21.05
CA ARG A 72 32.77 2.35 19.76
C ARG A 72 31.53 2.17 18.89
N ASN A 73 31.51 2.84 17.75
CA ASN A 73 30.43 2.77 16.76
C ASN A 73 30.54 1.49 15.91
N GLY A 74 29.59 1.31 14.98
CA GLY A 74 29.57 0.16 14.05
C GLY A 74 30.78 0.08 13.10
N HIS A 75 31.56 1.15 12.96
CA HIS A 75 32.80 1.20 12.17
C HIS A 75 34.06 0.98 13.01
N LEU A 76 33.92 0.56 14.27
CA LEU A 76 35.02 0.39 15.23
C LEU A 76 35.73 1.70 15.61
N GLU A 77 35.12 2.85 15.30
CA GLU A 77 35.65 4.16 15.66
C GLU A 77 35.08 4.63 17.00
N ASN A 78 35.88 5.34 17.79
CA ASN A 78 35.43 5.95 19.03
C ASN A 78 34.67 7.25 18.74
N GLU A 79 33.42 7.34 19.15
CA GLU A 79 32.64 8.57 19.14
C GLU A 79 32.25 8.99 20.56
N GLN A 80 32.08 10.30 20.77
CA GLN A 80 31.59 10.82 22.03
C GLN A 80 30.10 10.50 22.18
N ILE A 81 29.70 10.04 23.36
CA ILE A 81 28.30 9.72 23.66
C ILE A 81 27.50 11.02 23.72
N THR A 82 26.59 11.20 22.75
CA THR A 82 25.73 12.39 22.65
C THR A 82 24.27 12.01 22.38
N ASN A 83 23.37 13.01 22.39
CA ASN A 83 21.98 12.81 21.98
C ASN A 83 21.86 12.26 20.55
N MET A 84 22.83 12.54 19.67
CA MET A 84 22.86 11.98 18.32
C MET A 84 23.14 10.49 18.34
N THR A 85 23.99 9.99 19.25
CA THR A 85 24.26 8.56 19.42
C THR A 85 22.98 7.80 19.77
N ILE A 86 22.18 8.33 20.70
CA ILE A 86 20.86 7.75 21.05
C ILE A 86 19.93 7.72 19.83
N LYS A 87 19.91 8.80 19.04
CA LYS A 87 19.09 8.88 17.83
C LYS A 87 19.53 7.83 16.78
N LYS A 88 20.83 7.70 16.53
CA LYS A 88 21.39 6.68 15.63
C LYS A 88 21.02 5.26 16.08
N LEU A 89 21.19 4.97 17.37
CA LEU A 89 20.83 3.66 17.94
C LEU A 89 19.33 3.37 17.80
N LYS A 90 18.48 4.37 18.04
CA LYS A 90 17.03 4.25 17.82
C LYS A 90 16.70 3.96 16.35
N ASP A 91 17.37 4.65 15.41
CA ASP A 91 17.19 4.39 13.99
C ASP A 91 17.63 2.97 13.59
N ILE A 92 18.68 2.42 14.21
CA ILE A 92 19.11 1.02 14.02
C ILE A 92 18.04 0.06 14.56
N CYS A 93 17.48 0.31 15.75
CA CYS A 93 16.39 -0.48 16.31
C CYS A 93 15.11 -0.43 15.46
N ASP A 94 14.81 0.73 14.86
CA ASP A 94 13.61 0.94 14.05
C ASP A 94 13.77 0.48 12.58
N ALA A 95 15.01 0.29 12.11
CA ALA A 95 15.31 -0.17 10.75
C ALA A 95 14.54 -1.45 10.34
N PRO A 96 14.48 -2.54 11.15
CA PRO A 96 13.70 -3.73 10.81
C PRO A 96 12.19 -3.44 10.73
N LEU A 97 11.67 -2.51 11.55
CA LEU A 97 10.26 -2.11 11.51
C LEU A 97 9.94 -1.30 10.25
N LYS A 98 10.81 -0.35 9.88
CA LYS A 98 10.69 0.44 8.64
C LYS A 98 10.75 -0.45 7.40
N GLN A 99 11.67 -1.42 7.40
CA GLN A 99 11.79 -2.39 6.30
C GLN A 99 10.54 -3.28 6.21
N ARG A 100 9.99 -3.75 7.34
CA ARG A 100 8.74 -4.51 7.37
C ARG A 100 7.56 -3.70 6.85
N GLN A 101 7.44 -2.43 7.23
CA GLN A 101 6.38 -1.54 6.73
C GLN A 101 6.46 -1.32 5.22
N LEU A 102 7.67 -1.16 4.67
CA LEU A 102 7.89 -1.00 3.24
C LEU A 102 7.42 -2.24 2.46
N ILE A 103 7.80 -3.44 2.93
CA ILE A 103 7.44 -4.71 2.29
C ILE A 103 5.92 -4.89 2.28
N ILE A 104 5.25 -4.66 3.41
CA ILE A 104 3.78 -4.78 3.51
C ILE A 104 3.10 -3.82 2.54
N THR A 105 3.52 -2.55 2.55
CA THR A 105 2.95 -1.51 1.69
C THR A 105 3.09 -1.85 0.21
N LEU A 106 4.27 -2.31 -0.21
CA LEU A 106 4.54 -2.74 -1.58
C LEU A 106 3.71 -3.97 -1.97
N SER A 107 3.57 -4.94 -1.06
CA SER A 107 2.84 -6.18 -1.28
C SER A 107 1.34 -5.99 -1.48
N VAL A 108 0.76 -4.90 -0.96
CA VAL A 108 -0.68 -4.62 -1.07
C VAL A 108 -0.98 -3.65 -2.22
N LEU A 109 -0.19 -2.58 -2.36
CA LEU A 109 -0.45 -1.54 -3.36
C LEU A 109 -0.25 -2.04 -4.79
N LEU A 110 0.81 -2.84 -5.04
CA LEU A 110 1.08 -3.36 -6.37
C LEU A 110 -0.05 -4.26 -6.90
N PRO A 111 -0.49 -5.33 -6.23
CA PRO A 111 -1.57 -6.16 -6.75
C PRO A 111 -2.90 -5.40 -6.83
N ALA A 112 -3.19 -4.50 -5.87
CA ALA A 112 -4.40 -3.68 -5.93
C ALA A 112 -4.45 -2.81 -7.21
N SER A 113 -3.33 -2.17 -7.57
CA SER A 113 -3.26 -1.36 -8.79
C SER A 113 -3.39 -2.20 -10.07
N ILE A 114 -2.78 -3.40 -10.10
CA ILE A 114 -2.90 -4.34 -11.22
C ILE A 114 -4.36 -4.82 -11.38
N LEU A 115 -5.02 -5.19 -10.28
CA LEU A 115 -6.41 -5.63 -10.28
C LEU A 115 -7.33 -4.51 -10.78
N LEU A 116 -7.13 -3.28 -10.31
CA LEU A 116 -7.89 -2.13 -10.77
C LEU A 116 -7.73 -1.90 -12.28
N ALA A 117 -6.49 -1.92 -12.78
CA ALA A 117 -6.19 -1.79 -14.20
C ALA A 117 -6.87 -2.89 -15.02
N PHE A 118 -6.81 -4.15 -14.55
CA PHE A 118 -7.45 -5.28 -15.20
C PHE A 118 -8.98 -5.10 -15.29
N VAL A 119 -9.64 -4.69 -14.20
CA VAL A 119 -11.09 -4.44 -14.17
C VAL A 119 -11.47 -3.32 -15.16
N VAL A 120 -10.71 -2.23 -15.21
CA VAL A 120 -10.95 -1.12 -16.14
C VAL A 120 -10.80 -1.57 -17.59
N LEU A 121 -9.72 -2.29 -17.91
CA LEU A 121 -9.47 -2.82 -19.25
C LEU A 121 -10.58 -3.80 -19.68
N TYR A 122 -10.95 -4.72 -18.79
CA TYR A 122 -12.03 -5.68 -19.05
C TYR A 122 -13.35 -4.97 -19.37
N LYS A 123 -13.75 -3.97 -18.55
CA LYS A 123 -14.95 -3.17 -18.80
C LYS A 123 -14.88 -2.43 -20.13
N ARG A 124 -13.75 -1.79 -20.45
CA ARG A 124 -13.56 -1.07 -21.73
C ARG A 124 -13.69 -2.01 -22.94
N VAL A 125 -13.07 -3.19 -22.89
CA VAL A 125 -13.15 -4.18 -23.97
C VAL A 125 -14.59 -4.68 -24.12
N LYS A 126 -15.28 -4.98 -23.01
CA LYS A 126 -16.67 -5.43 -23.04
C LYS A 126 -17.61 -4.38 -23.65
N LEU A 127 -17.44 -3.11 -23.28
CA LEU A 127 -18.22 -2.00 -23.84
C LEU A 127 -17.94 -1.79 -25.34
N ARG A 128 -16.67 -1.84 -25.75
CA ARG A 128 -16.30 -1.76 -27.18
C ARG A 128 -16.93 -2.90 -27.98
N LYS A 129 -16.91 -4.13 -27.46
CA LYS A 129 -17.56 -5.28 -28.10
C LYS A 129 -19.08 -5.08 -28.22
N LYS A 130 -19.75 -4.59 -27.18
CA LYS A 130 -21.20 -4.27 -27.24
C LYS A 130 -21.50 -3.19 -28.28
N LYS A 131 -20.71 -2.11 -28.31
CA LYS A 131 -20.87 -1.03 -29.28
C LYS A 131 -20.74 -1.53 -30.73
N ARG A 132 -19.71 -2.33 -31.03
CA ARG A 132 -19.53 -2.94 -32.36
C ARG A 132 -20.70 -3.81 -32.79
N ARG A 133 -21.21 -4.66 -31.88
CA ARG A 133 -22.39 -5.50 -32.17
C ARG A 133 -23.64 -4.67 -32.46
N LEU A 134 -23.83 -3.57 -31.74
CA LEU A 134 -24.94 -2.66 -31.97
C LEU A 134 -24.80 -1.96 -33.33
N GLU A 135 -23.62 -1.43 -33.64
CA GLU A 135 -23.33 -0.79 -34.95
C GLU A 135 -23.54 -1.76 -36.12
N GLU A 136 -23.08 -3.01 -36.01
CA GLU A 136 -23.31 -4.05 -37.02
C GLU A 136 -24.80 -4.40 -37.19
N ALA A 137 -25.55 -4.49 -36.08
CA ALA A 137 -26.99 -4.75 -36.13
C ALA A 137 -27.76 -3.60 -36.80
N THR A 138 -27.42 -2.35 -36.46
CA THR A 138 -28.01 -1.16 -37.08
C THR A 138 -27.73 -1.11 -38.58
N ARG A 139 -26.49 -1.40 -39.00
CA ARG A 139 -26.12 -1.38 -40.43
C ARG A 139 -26.88 -2.43 -41.23
N ARG A 140 -27.05 -3.65 -40.69
CA ARG A 140 -27.84 -4.71 -41.34
C ARG A 140 -29.31 -4.33 -41.48
N LEU A 141 -29.88 -3.66 -40.47
CA LEU A 141 -31.26 -3.19 -40.51
C LEU A 141 -31.46 -2.11 -41.58
N GLU A 142 -30.54 -1.15 -41.68
CA GLU A 142 -30.57 -0.10 -42.72
C GLU A 142 -30.47 -0.70 -44.13
N GLU A 143 -29.57 -1.66 -44.33
CA GLU A 143 -29.38 -2.31 -45.61
C GLU A 143 -30.61 -3.13 -46.05
N ALA A 144 -31.27 -3.81 -45.10
CA ALA A 144 -32.54 -4.48 -45.35
C ALA A 144 -33.67 -3.48 -45.67
N THR A 145 -33.74 -2.37 -44.94
CA THR A 145 -34.74 -1.31 -45.17
C THR A 145 -34.60 -0.69 -46.57
N ARG A 146 -33.37 -0.39 -46.98
CA ARG A 146 -33.07 0.19 -48.30
C ARG A 146 -33.49 -0.75 -49.45
N LYS A 147 -33.23 -2.06 -49.34
CA LYS A 147 -33.64 -3.05 -50.34
C LYS A 147 -35.17 -3.17 -50.47
N LEU A 148 -35.90 -2.93 -49.40
CA LEU A 148 -37.37 -2.91 -49.44
C LEU A 148 -37.90 -1.65 -50.12
N GLN A 149 -37.26 -0.50 -49.89
CA GLN A 149 -37.64 0.76 -50.53
C GLN A 149 -37.32 0.79 -52.03
N SER A 150 -36.19 0.21 -52.46
CA SER A 150 -35.77 0.24 -53.86
C SER A 150 -36.63 -0.64 -54.79
N GLY A 151 -37.54 -1.45 -54.24
CA GLY A 151 -38.38 -2.36 -55.02
C GLY A 151 -37.59 -3.44 -55.77
N ASP A 152 -36.28 -3.54 -55.51
CA ASP A 152 -35.31 -4.41 -56.21
C ASP A 152 -35.35 -5.87 -55.70
N GLY A 153 -36.38 -6.20 -54.93
CA GLY A 153 -36.63 -7.55 -54.43
C GLY A 153 -38.09 -7.91 -54.57
N SER A 154 -38.39 -9.10 -55.08
CA SER A 154 -39.73 -9.69 -55.18
C SER A 154 -40.38 -10.03 -53.81
N TYR A 155 -39.89 -9.42 -52.73
CA TYR A 155 -40.29 -9.75 -51.37
C TYR A 155 -41.45 -8.86 -50.94
N LYS A 156 -42.61 -9.49 -50.74
CA LYS A 156 -43.84 -8.84 -50.25
C LYS A 156 -43.74 -8.39 -48.78
N TYR A 157 -42.78 -8.91 -48.01
CA TYR A 157 -42.67 -8.70 -46.57
C TYR A 157 -41.25 -8.30 -46.15
N ALA A 158 -41.16 -7.33 -45.24
CA ALA A 158 -39.91 -6.77 -44.71
C ALA A 158 -39.26 -7.62 -43.61
N VAL A 159 -40.11 -8.24 -42.78
CA VAL A 159 -39.70 -9.04 -41.61
C VAL A 159 -40.69 -10.19 -41.48
N LEU A 160 -40.17 -11.38 -41.25
CA LEU A 160 -40.96 -12.56 -40.89
C LEU A 160 -40.79 -12.82 -39.39
N LEU A 161 -41.90 -12.79 -38.65
CA LEU A 161 -41.95 -13.04 -37.21
C LEU A 161 -42.37 -14.50 -36.98
N PHE A 162 -41.49 -15.28 -36.36
CA PHE A 162 -41.82 -16.62 -35.86
C PHE A 162 -41.98 -16.55 -34.34
N PHE A 163 -43.12 -17.00 -33.84
CA PHE A 163 -43.42 -17.05 -32.41
C PHE A 163 -44.34 -18.24 -32.12
N CYS A 164 -44.34 -18.70 -30.88
CA CYS A 164 -45.23 -19.76 -30.41
C CYS A 164 -46.59 -19.17 -30.00
N ASP A 165 -47.66 -19.96 -30.07
CA ASP A 165 -49.03 -19.50 -29.74
C ASP A 165 -49.14 -18.96 -28.30
N GLU A 166 -48.34 -19.49 -27.38
CA GLU A 166 -48.25 -19.04 -25.98
C GLU A 166 -47.80 -17.58 -25.86
N ASP A 167 -46.95 -17.11 -26.78
CA ASP A 167 -46.38 -15.76 -26.79
C ASP A 167 -47.14 -14.80 -27.73
N ASN A 168 -48.30 -15.21 -28.27
CA ASN A 168 -49.02 -14.47 -29.30
C ASN A 168 -49.37 -13.03 -28.87
N LYS A 169 -49.79 -12.83 -27.61
CA LYS A 169 -50.07 -11.48 -27.09
C LYS A 169 -48.84 -10.58 -27.12
N ILE A 170 -47.69 -11.07 -26.68
CA ILE A 170 -46.45 -10.30 -26.64
C ILE A 170 -45.96 -10.03 -28.08
N ALA A 171 -46.01 -11.03 -28.94
CA ALA A 171 -45.59 -10.93 -30.32
C ALA A 171 -46.42 -9.89 -31.12
N ILE A 172 -47.74 -9.89 -30.95
CA ILE A 172 -48.64 -9.00 -31.68
C ILE A 172 -48.74 -7.62 -31.04
N ASP A 173 -48.94 -7.53 -29.72
CA ASP A 173 -49.25 -6.25 -29.08
C ASP A 173 -48.00 -5.38 -28.86
N ASP A 174 -46.87 -6.01 -28.54
CA ASP A 174 -45.62 -5.30 -28.26
C ASP A 174 -44.66 -5.35 -29.44
N ILE A 175 -44.30 -6.54 -29.92
CA ILE A 175 -43.22 -6.67 -30.91
C ILE A 175 -43.65 -6.13 -32.27
N LYS A 176 -44.77 -6.62 -32.82
CA LYS A 176 -45.28 -6.18 -34.12
C LYS A 176 -45.55 -4.69 -34.14
N LYS A 177 -46.30 -4.18 -33.15
CA LYS A 177 -46.66 -2.75 -33.07
C LYS A 177 -45.43 -1.83 -33.01
N ASN A 178 -44.42 -2.19 -32.21
CA ASN A 178 -43.19 -1.41 -32.14
C ASN A 178 -42.36 -1.51 -33.42
N LEU A 179 -42.33 -2.68 -34.07
CA LEU A 179 -41.67 -2.86 -35.36
C LEU A 179 -42.32 -2.01 -36.46
N GLU A 180 -43.65 -2.05 -36.56
CA GLU A 180 -44.43 -1.28 -37.52
C GLU A 180 -44.22 0.22 -37.31
N ASN A 181 -44.20 0.69 -36.07
CA ASN A 181 -43.91 2.09 -35.76
C ASN A 181 -42.47 2.49 -36.12
N ALA A 182 -41.49 1.63 -35.86
CA ALA A 182 -40.08 1.91 -36.16
C ALA A 182 -39.79 1.88 -37.67
N LEU A 183 -40.36 0.91 -38.40
CA LEU A 183 -40.23 0.78 -39.84
C LEU A 183 -41.05 1.85 -40.57
N GLY A 184 -42.29 2.08 -40.14
CA GLY A 184 -43.19 3.08 -40.70
C GLY A 184 -42.59 4.48 -40.66
N ARG A 185 -42.05 4.91 -39.50
CA ARG A 185 -41.37 6.21 -39.38
C ARG A 185 -40.22 6.34 -40.37
N ARG A 186 -39.37 5.32 -40.50
CA ARG A 186 -38.21 5.35 -41.40
C ARG A 186 -38.59 5.38 -42.87
N ILE A 187 -39.68 4.72 -43.27
CA ILE A 187 -40.16 4.69 -44.66
C ILE A 187 -40.82 6.02 -45.05
N THR A 188 -41.57 6.68 -44.15
CA THR A 188 -42.25 7.95 -44.45
C THR A 188 -41.31 9.15 -44.44
N THR A 189 -40.30 9.22 -43.57
CA THR A 189 -39.42 10.40 -43.48
C THR A 189 -38.54 10.66 -44.71
N GLU A 190 -38.26 9.66 -45.55
CA GLU A 190 -37.49 9.87 -46.79
C GLU A 190 -38.36 10.15 -48.02
N ARG A 191 -39.67 9.90 -47.94
CA ARG A 191 -40.62 10.18 -49.04
C ARG A 191 -40.97 11.66 -49.16
N GLU A 192 -40.73 12.44 -48.10
CA GLU A 192 -40.95 13.90 -48.06
C GLU A 192 -39.70 14.70 -48.44
N THR A 193 -38.56 14.04 -48.67
CA THR A 193 -37.28 14.69 -49.02
C THR A 193 -36.80 14.41 -50.46
N SER A 194 -37.64 13.80 -51.31
CA SER A 194 -37.33 13.54 -52.72
C SER A 194 -38.29 14.23 -53.68
#